data_AF-A0A133U3W8-F1
#
_entry.id   AF-A0A133U3W8-F1
#
_cell.length_a   1.000
_cell.length_b   1.000
_cell.length_c   1.000
_cell.angle_alpha   90.00
_cell.angle_beta   90.00
_cell.angle_gamma   90.00
#
_symmetry.space_group_name_H-M   'P 1'
#
loop_
_entity.id
_entity.type
_entity.pdbx_description
1 polymer ?
#
loop_
_entity_poly.entity_id
_entity_poly.type
_entity_poly.pdbx_seq_one_letter_code
_entity_poly.pdbx_strand_id
1 'polypeptide(L)'
;MKKTAITLFGLILILGLTVPHVYADPSGEVSMTTPFPHVVIGSGESVDRKITIHNPSSSSKLINFSISTANDNWSASLRESGVEVGL
;
A
#
# COMPACT_ATOMS: atom_id res chain seq x y z
N MET A 1 36.40 41.56 7.95
CA MET A 1 35.35 40.79 8.65
C MET A 1 34.05 40.65 7.85
N LYS A 2 33.59 41.64 7.06
CA LYS A 2 32.35 41.52 6.27
C LYS A 2 32.45 40.56 5.06
N LYS A 3 33.61 40.49 4.39
CA LYS A 3 33.82 39.63 3.20
C LYS A 3 33.80 38.13 3.55
N THR A 4 34.41 37.75 4.68
CA THR A 4 34.46 36.36 5.15
C THR A 4 33.08 35.81 5.57
N ALA A 5 32.21 36.67 6.11
CA ALA A 5 30.84 36.28 6.46
C ALA A 5 29.99 35.97 5.20
N ILE A 6 30.16 36.75 4.12
CA ILE A 6 29.45 36.56 2.85
C ILE A 6 29.93 35.26 2.18
N THR A 7 31.23 34.96 2.21
CA THR A 7 31.77 33.72 1.63
C THR A 7 31.30 32.49 2.39
N LEU A 8 31.25 32.55 3.73
CA LEU A 8 30.80 31.45 4.56
C LEU A 8 29.30 31.16 4.36
N PHE A 9 28.48 32.21 4.23
CA PHE A 9 27.05 32.07 3.97
C PHE A 9 26.77 31.48 2.57
N GLY A 10 27.55 31.89 1.56
CA GLY A 10 27.48 31.31 0.22
C GLY A 10 27.89 29.84 0.17
N LEU A 11 28.91 29.46 0.93
CA LEU A 11 29.37 28.06 1.00
C LEU A 11 28.32 27.14 1.64
N ILE A 12 27.67 27.59 2.71
CA ILE A 12 26.60 26.84 3.38
C ILE A 12 25.40 26.65 2.45
N LEU A 13 25.05 27.66 1.66
CA LEU A 13 23.95 27.58 0.69
C LEU A 13 24.24 26.55 -0.42
N ILE A 14 25.49 26.47 -0.89
CA ILE A 14 25.91 25.51 -1.92
C ILE A 14 25.92 24.07 -1.36
N LEU A 15 26.38 23.87 -0.12
CA LEU A 15 26.35 22.55 0.54
C LEU A 15 24.93 22.07 0.85
N GLY A 16 23.96 22.97 1.04
CA GLY A 16 22.55 22.61 1.22
C GLY A 16 21.85 22.12 -0.05
N LEU A 17 22.40 22.41 -1.23
CA LEU A 17 21.84 22.00 -2.53
C LEU A 17 22.32 20.61 -2.99
N THR A 18 23.30 20.03 -2.32
CA THR A 18 23.86 18.70 -2.66
C THR A 18 23.33 17.59 -1.76
N VAL A 19 22.23 17.80 -1.05
CA VAL A 19 21.61 16.74 -0.25
C VAL A 19 21.06 15.70 -1.23
N PRO A 20 21.52 14.44 -1.19
CA PRO A 20 20.99 13.41 -2.08
C PRO A 20 19.51 13.24 -1.79
N HIS A 21 18.68 13.57 -2.78
CA HIS A 21 17.26 13.33 -2.74
C HIS A 21 17.04 11.83 -2.92
N VAL A 22 16.73 11.12 -1.83
CA VAL A 22 16.22 9.75 -1.93
C VAL A 22 14.78 9.86 -2.41
N TYR A 23 14.58 9.71 -3.72
CA TYR A 23 13.24 9.56 -4.28
C TYR A 23 12.66 8.25 -3.74
N ALA A 24 11.48 8.32 -3.11
CA ALA A 24 10.74 7.13 -2.78
C ALA A 24 10.50 6.35 -4.08
N ASP A 25 10.96 5.12 -4.15
CA ASP A 25 10.80 4.27 -5.32
C ASP A 25 9.30 3.96 -5.50
N PRO A 26 8.63 4.49 -6.54
CA PRO A 26 7.22 4.22 -6.76
C PRO A 26 6.98 2.79 -7.27
N SER A 27 8.03 2.00 -7.51
CA SER A 27 7.93 0.62 -8.00
C SER A 27 7.52 -0.40 -6.93
N GLY A 28 7.10 0.04 -5.74
CA GLY A 28 6.45 -0.84 -4.77
C GLY A 28 5.14 -1.36 -5.36
N GLU A 29 5.18 -2.55 -5.95
CA GLU A 29 3.98 -3.19 -6.48
C GLU A 29 2.98 -3.48 -5.35
N VAL A 30 1.69 -3.21 -5.60
CA VAL A 30 0.63 -3.60 -4.67
C VAL A 30 0.61 -5.13 -4.58
N SER A 31 0.98 -5.67 -3.43
CA SER A 31 0.97 -7.11 -3.19
C SER A 31 -0.29 -7.52 -2.44
N MET A 32 -0.99 -8.55 -2.94
CA MET A 32 -2.07 -9.23 -2.23
C MET A 32 -1.62 -10.64 -1.87
N THR A 33 -1.70 -10.99 -0.59
CA THR A 33 -1.36 -12.34 -0.12
C THR A 33 -2.55 -12.97 0.60
N THR A 34 -2.75 -14.27 0.39
CA THR A 34 -3.69 -15.09 1.16
C THR A 34 -2.95 -16.34 1.64
N PRO A 35 -3.07 -16.72 2.92
CA PRO A 35 -2.46 -17.96 3.39
C PRO A 35 -3.23 -19.22 2.96
N PHE A 36 -4.26 -19.09 2.10
CA PHE A 36 -5.17 -20.18 1.77
C PHE A 36 -5.26 -20.43 0.25
N PRO A 37 -4.37 -21.26 -0.33
CA PRO A 37 -4.47 -21.64 -1.74
C PRO A 37 -5.61 -22.64 -1.99
N HIS A 38 -6.09 -23.36 -0.96
CA HIS A 38 -7.21 -24.30 -1.05
C HIS A 38 -7.90 -24.43 0.31
N VAL A 39 -9.23 -24.26 0.36
CA VAL A 39 -10.04 -24.39 1.58
C VAL A 39 -11.15 -25.40 1.31
N VAL A 40 -11.25 -26.42 2.17
CA VAL A 40 -12.35 -27.40 2.14
C VAL A 40 -13.11 -27.24 3.45
N ILE A 41 -14.43 -27.06 3.36
CA ILE A 41 -15.34 -27.00 4.50
C ILE A 41 -16.48 -28.00 4.31
N GLY A 42 -17.02 -28.50 5.42
CA GLY A 42 -18.16 -29.40 5.42
C GLY A 42 -19.46 -28.69 4.99
N SER A 43 -20.46 -29.48 4.63
CA SER A 43 -21.79 -28.96 4.32
C SER A 43 -22.41 -28.30 5.55
N GLY A 44 -22.92 -27.08 5.39
CA GLY A 44 -23.51 -26.28 6.47
C GLY A 44 -22.49 -25.58 7.38
N GLU A 45 -21.19 -25.78 7.16
CA GLU A 45 -20.15 -25.04 7.86
C GLU A 45 -19.92 -23.67 7.21
N SER A 46 -19.44 -22.72 8.02
CA SER A 46 -19.08 -21.37 7.57
C SER A 46 -17.59 -21.15 7.70
N VAL A 47 -17.03 -20.36 6.78
CA VAL A 47 -15.62 -20.02 6.79
C VAL A 47 -15.40 -18.52 6.70
N ASP A 48 -14.81 -17.95 7.74
CA ASP A 48 -14.43 -16.55 7.77
C ASP A 48 -12.94 -16.39 7.48
N ARG A 49 -12.60 -15.48 6.56
CA ARG A 49 -11.23 -15.24 6.10
C ARG A 49 -10.95 -13.75 6.03
N LYS A 50 -9.74 -13.37 6.43
CA LYS A 50 -9.26 -11.99 6.40
C LYS A 50 -8.39 -11.80 5.15
N ILE A 51 -8.64 -10.72 4.42
CA ILE A 51 -7.79 -10.23 3.35
C ILE A 51 -7.02 -9.04 3.91
N THR A 52 -5.70 -9.03 3.72
CA THR A 52 -4.84 -7.92 4.13
C THR A 52 -4.20 -7.30 2.89
N ILE A 53 -4.36 -5.99 2.74
CA ILE A 53 -3.77 -5.20 1.66
C ILE A 53 -2.64 -4.37 2.25
N HIS A 54 -1.47 -4.40 1.60
CA HIS A 54 -0.36 -3.54 1.94
C HIS A 54 -0.07 -2.59 0.77
N ASN A 55 -0.17 -1.29 1.02
CA ASN A 55 0.26 -0.25 0.08
C ASN A 55 1.54 0.40 0.63
N PRO A 56 2.72 0.06 0.08
CA PRO A 56 3.98 0.65 0.52
C PRO A 56 4.23 2.04 -0.08
N SER A 57 3.37 2.51 -1.00
CA SER A 57 3.55 3.78 -1.69
C SER A 57 2.85 4.94 -0.96
N SER A 58 3.21 6.17 -1.33
CA SER A 58 2.53 7.39 -0.88
C SER A 58 1.26 7.73 -1.68
N SER A 59 0.89 6.89 -2.65
CA SER A 59 -0.26 7.13 -3.53
C SER A 59 -1.47 6.31 -3.09
N SER A 60 -2.66 6.92 -3.09
CA SER A 60 -3.92 6.23 -2.77
C SER A 60 -4.64 5.76 -4.04
N LYS A 61 -5.26 4.58 -4.00
CA LYS A 61 -6.14 4.07 -5.04
C LYS A 61 -7.31 3.30 -4.45
N LEU A 62 -8.46 3.34 -5.14
CA LEU A 62 -9.61 2.51 -4.81
C LEU A 62 -9.37 1.08 -5.27
N ILE A 63 -9.66 0.11 -4.40
CA ILE A 63 -9.59 -1.32 -4.71
C ILE A 63 -11.00 -1.89 -4.73
N ASN A 64 -11.40 -2.42 -5.89
CA ASN A 64 -12.70 -3.07 -6.06
C ASN A 64 -12.58 -4.58 -5.82
N PHE A 65 -13.58 -5.13 -5.15
CA PHE A 65 -13.70 -6.56 -4.90
C PHE A 65 -14.97 -7.10 -5.54
N SER A 66 -14.90 -8.33 -6.03
CA SER A 66 -16.06 -9.10 -6.47
C SER A 66 -15.98 -10.49 -5.86
N ILE A 67 -17.15 -11.07 -5.60
CA ILE A 67 -17.28 -12.47 -5.20
C ILE A 67 -18.03 -13.19 -6.31
N SER A 68 -17.59 -14.41 -6.63
CA SER A 68 -18.33 -15.34 -7.46
C SER A 68 -18.43 -16.68 -6.74
N THR A 69 -19.57 -17.33 -6.87
CA THR A 69 -19.80 -18.68 -6.36
C THR A 69 -19.98 -19.63 -7.54
N ALA A 70 -19.67 -20.92 -7.35
CA ALA A 70 -19.77 -21.92 -8.40
C ALA A 70 -21.23 -22.26 -8.78
N ASN A 71 -22.17 -22.09 -7.85
CA ASN A 71 -23.60 -22.26 -8.05
C ASN A 71 -24.40 -21.55 -6.93
N ASP A 72 -25.72 -21.55 -7.08
CA ASP A 72 -26.67 -20.82 -6.23
C ASP A 72 -26.82 -21.40 -4.81
N ASN A 73 -26.27 -22.58 -4.54
CA ASN A 73 -26.34 -23.21 -3.21
C ASN A 73 -25.27 -22.68 -2.23
N TRP A 74 -24.40 -21.78 -2.70
CA TRP A 74 -23.37 -21.13 -1.90
C TRP A 74 -23.75 -19.69 -1.63
N SER A 75 -23.72 -19.30 -0.35
CA SER A 75 -23.82 -17.90 0.06
C SER A 75 -22.45 -17.38 0.43
N ALA A 76 -22.06 -16.25 -0.17
CA ALA A 76 -20.82 -15.58 0.14
C ALA A 76 -21.08 -14.08 0.26
N SER A 77 -20.44 -13.45 1.24
CA SER A 77 -20.58 -12.01 1.49
C SER A 77 -19.22 -11.39 1.75
N LEU A 78 -19.01 -10.19 1.21
CA LEU A 78 -17.87 -9.34 1.55
C LEU A 78 -18.40 -8.25 2.47
N ARG A 79 -17.90 -8.22 3.71
CA ARG A 79 -18.43 -7.28 4.72
C ARG A 79 -17.90 -5.85 4.56
N GLU A 80 -16.91 -5.62 3.70
CA GLU A 80 -16.46 -4.27 3.29
C GLU A 80 -16.33 -4.20 1.77
N SER A 81 -17.24 -3.51 1.10
CA SER A 81 -17.15 -3.26 -0.35
C SER A 81 -16.28 -2.04 -0.61
N GLY A 82 -15.03 -2.28 -1.00
CA GLY A 82 -14.08 -1.22 -1.36
C GLY A 82 -13.43 -0.58 -0.14
N VAL A 83 -12.10 -0.59 -0.14
CA VAL A 83 -11.29 0.04 0.91
C VAL A 83 -10.39 1.06 0.22
N GLU A 84 -10.44 2.30 0.68
CA GLU A 84 -9.46 3.32 0.31
C GLU A 84 -8.19 3.11 1.14
N VAL A 85 -7.07 2.88 0.46
CA VAL A 85 -5.78 2.65 1.13
C VAL A 85 -4.88 3.85 0.91
N GLY A 86 -4.82 4.73 1.92
CA GLY A 86 -3.91 5.87 2.01
C GLY A 86 -3.11 5.83 3.31
N LEU A 87 -2.00 6.59 3.36
CA LEU A 87 -1.21 6.81 4.57
C LEU A 87 -1.87 7.82 5.51
#